data_AF-A0A2N9PAD5-F1
#
_entry.id   AF-A0A2N9PAD5-F1
#
_cell.length_a   1.000
_cell.length_b   1.000
_cell.length_c   1.000
_cell.angle_alpha   90.00
_cell.angle_beta   90.00
_cell.angle_gamma   90.00
#
_symmetry.space_group_name_H-M   'P 1'
#
loop_
_entity.id
_entity.type
_entity.pdbx_description
1 polymer ?
#
loop_
_entity_poly.entity_id
_entity_poly.type
_entity_poly.pdbx_seq_one_letter_code
_entity_poly.pdbx_strand_id
1 'polypeptide(L)'
;MAQNKESQHVDSTVLEQKKGQANLESSLEKLAKFGGFDLLETTIEGAQNLNPDRKARRKIFLTEKDKEKERESLKKTLKLWSDVLSEATSITDIVSNCEDKRKEAENLLKKNLSRAVEVTKELETNYRTIALFYKNRVDCPARN
;
A
#
# COMPACT_ATOMS: atom_id res chain seq x y z
N MET A 1 -18.47 -40.07 -17.18
CA MET A 1 -17.04 -39.80 -16.85
C MET A 1 -16.82 -38.31 -16.59
N ALA A 2 -17.40 -37.72 -15.55
CA ALA A 2 -17.30 -36.27 -15.30
C ALA A 2 -17.30 -35.89 -13.80
N GLN A 3 -16.76 -36.73 -12.92
CA GLN A 3 -16.75 -36.46 -11.47
C GLN A 3 -15.36 -36.59 -10.81
N ASN A 4 -14.26 -36.59 -11.58
CA ASN A 4 -12.92 -36.86 -11.03
C ASN A 4 -11.91 -35.70 -11.22
N LYS A 5 -12.38 -34.45 -11.36
CA LYS A 5 -11.50 -33.27 -11.54
C LYS A 5 -11.57 -32.23 -10.41
N GLU A 6 -12.62 -32.19 -9.60
CA GLU A 6 -12.74 -31.21 -8.50
C GLU A 6 -12.00 -31.63 -7.22
N SER A 7 -11.76 -32.92 -7.00
CA SER A 7 -11.12 -33.42 -5.78
C SER A 7 -9.60 -33.17 -5.71
N GLN A 8 -8.94 -32.84 -6.82
CA GLN A 8 -7.48 -32.63 -6.87
C GLN A 8 -7.05 -31.18 -6.60
N HIS A 9 -7.94 -30.19 -6.69
CA HIS A 9 -7.61 -28.78 -6.44
C HIS A 9 -7.71 -28.40 -4.95
N VAL A 10 -8.54 -29.11 -4.17
CA VAL A 10 -8.74 -28.81 -2.74
C VAL A 10 -7.57 -29.34 -1.90
N ASP A 11 -6.94 -30.43 -2.32
CA ASP A 11 -5.88 -31.08 -1.54
C ASP A 11 -4.53 -30.32 -1.61
N SER A 12 -4.21 -29.71 -2.75
CA SER A 12 -2.99 -28.91 -2.94
C SER A 12 -2.98 -27.60 -2.13
N THR A 13 -4.14 -26.98 -1.94
CA THR A 13 -4.26 -25.75 -1.13
C THR A 13 -4.14 -26.01 0.37
N VAL A 14 -4.57 -27.18 0.85
CA VAL A 14 -4.47 -27.59 2.26
C VAL A 14 -3.03 -28.03 2.63
N LEU A 15 -2.31 -28.65 1.69
CA LEU A 15 -0.91 -29.05 1.86
C LEU A 15 0.05 -27.85 1.93
N GLU A 16 -0.18 -26.80 1.13
CA GLU A 16 0.55 -25.51 1.21
C GLU A 16 0.26 -24.78 2.53
N GLN A 17 -0.99 -24.81 3.02
CA GLN A 17 -1.35 -24.22 4.32
C GLN A 17 -0.64 -24.89 5.51
N LYS A 18 -0.43 -26.22 5.47
CA LYS A 18 0.30 -26.94 6.53
C LYS A 18 1.81 -26.71 6.51
N LYS A 19 2.44 -26.59 5.33
CA LYS A 19 3.87 -26.22 5.23
C LYS A 19 4.12 -24.77 5.69
N GLY A 20 3.20 -23.86 5.36
CA GLY A 20 3.24 -22.48 5.85
C GLY A 20 3.08 -22.37 7.37
N GLN A 21 2.25 -23.20 7.99
CA GLN A 21 2.03 -23.21 9.44
C GLN A 21 3.25 -23.67 10.25
N ALA A 22 3.94 -24.74 9.84
CA ALA A 22 5.14 -25.21 10.53
C ALA A 22 6.30 -24.19 10.44
N ASN A 23 6.43 -23.49 9.30
CA ASN A 23 7.41 -22.42 9.15
C ASN A 23 7.01 -21.18 9.98
N LEU A 24 5.72 -20.87 10.05
CA LEU A 24 5.20 -19.75 10.84
C LEU A 24 5.46 -19.95 12.34
N GLU A 25 5.19 -21.13 12.89
CA GLU A 25 5.50 -21.44 14.31
C GLU A 25 7.00 -21.29 14.60
N SER A 26 7.87 -21.83 13.74
CA SER A 26 9.33 -21.67 13.92
C SER A 26 9.80 -20.21 13.82
N SER A 27 9.11 -19.40 13.01
CA SER A 27 9.40 -17.97 12.86
C SER A 27 8.88 -17.17 14.05
N LEU A 28 7.73 -17.55 14.61
CA LEU A 28 7.16 -16.98 15.82
C LEU A 28 8.04 -17.28 17.05
N GLU A 29 8.59 -18.49 17.15
CA GLU A 29 9.55 -18.84 18.22
C GLU A 29 10.84 -18.01 18.16
N LYS A 30 11.35 -17.74 16.95
CA LYS A 30 12.50 -16.84 16.78
C LYS A 30 12.15 -15.41 17.21
N LEU A 31 10.95 -14.95 16.89
CA LEU A 31 10.46 -13.63 17.26
C LEU A 31 10.19 -13.52 18.77
N ALA A 32 9.77 -14.61 19.43
CA ALA A 32 9.54 -14.65 20.88
C ALA A 32 10.77 -14.22 21.69
N LYS A 33 11.98 -14.52 21.21
CA LYS A 33 13.25 -14.11 21.85
C LYS A 33 13.46 -12.59 21.85
N PHE A 34 12.82 -11.86 20.95
CA PHE A 34 12.94 -10.40 20.78
C PHE A 34 11.69 -9.63 21.25
N GLY A 35 10.81 -10.29 22.02
CA GLY A 35 9.56 -9.67 22.51
C GLY A 35 8.29 -10.17 21.81
N GLY A 36 8.38 -11.15 20.93
CA GLY A 36 7.23 -11.81 20.32
C GLY A 36 6.47 -10.93 19.32
N PHE A 37 5.22 -11.31 19.05
CA PHE A 37 4.39 -10.61 18.08
C PHE A 37 3.99 -9.19 18.55
N ASP A 38 4.06 -8.89 19.85
CA ASP A 38 3.78 -7.56 20.41
C ASP A 38 4.72 -6.48 19.85
N LEU A 39 5.95 -6.84 19.47
CA LEU A 39 6.86 -5.92 18.78
C LEU A 39 6.31 -5.51 17.40
N LEU A 40 5.72 -6.45 16.67
CA LEU A 40 5.09 -6.17 15.38
C LEU A 40 3.79 -5.38 15.55
N GLU A 41 3.05 -5.63 16.64
CA GLU A 41 1.83 -4.89 16.96
C GLU A 41 2.06 -3.40 17.23
N THR A 42 3.23 -3.05 17.75
CA THR A 42 3.60 -1.67 18.09
C THR A 42 4.31 -0.94 16.96
N THR A 43 5.03 -1.67 16.10
CA THR A 43 5.81 -1.09 14.99
C THR A 43 5.03 -1.00 13.69
N ILE A 44 4.07 -1.91 13.45
CA ILE A 44 3.30 -1.96 12.21
C ILE A 44 1.81 -1.78 12.52
N GLU A 45 1.27 -0.66 12.07
CA GLU A 45 -0.16 -0.37 12.19
C GLU A 45 -1.00 -1.44 11.51
N GLY A 46 -2.01 -1.97 12.23
CA GLY A 46 -2.90 -3.02 11.71
C GLY A 46 -2.34 -4.45 11.82
N ALA A 47 -1.07 -4.65 12.19
CA ALA A 47 -0.51 -5.99 12.40
C ALA A 47 -1.21 -6.77 13.52
N GLN A 48 -1.78 -6.07 14.51
CA GLN A 48 -2.62 -6.63 15.58
C GLN A 48 -3.75 -7.51 15.07
N ASN A 49 -4.33 -7.18 13.91
CA ASN A 49 -5.41 -7.95 13.31
C ASN A 49 -4.95 -9.30 12.74
N LEU A 50 -3.64 -9.51 12.58
CA LEU A 50 -3.05 -10.77 12.11
C LEU A 50 -2.48 -11.65 13.24
N ASN A 51 -2.55 -11.19 14.50
CA ASN A 51 -1.98 -11.92 15.62
C ASN A 51 -2.59 -13.35 15.74
N PRO A 52 -1.76 -14.41 15.73
CA PRO A 52 -2.21 -15.81 15.85
C PRO A 52 -2.87 -16.13 17.20
N ASP A 53 -2.54 -15.42 18.28
CA ASP A 53 -3.15 -15.59 19.61
C ASP A 53 -4.60 -15.10 19.63
N ARG A 54 -4.90 -14.07 18.83
CA ARG A 54 -6.25 -13.49 18.69
C ARG A 54 -7.02 -14.08 17.50
N LYS A 55 -7.22 -15.41 17.52
CA LYS A 55 -7.85 -16.20 16.43
C LYS A 55 -9.18 -15.62 15.92
N ALA A 56 -10.02 -15.10 16.81
CA ALA A 56 -11.31 -14.50 16.44
C ALA A 56 -11.13 -13.21 15.61
N ARG A 57 -10.26 -12.29 16.05
CA ARG A 57 -9.99 -11.03 15.32
C ARG A 57 -9.37 -11.30 13.96
N ARG A 58 -8.41 -12.24 13.89
CA ARG A 58 -7.80 -12.67 12.64
C ARG A 58 -8.82 -13.26 11.67
N LYS A 59 -9.71 -14.13 12.14
CA LYS A 59 -10.76 -14.72 11.29
C LYS A 59 -11.73 -13.66 10.76
N ILE A 60 -12.16 -12.73 11.62
CA ILE A 60 -13.01 -11.60 11.24
C ILE A 60 -12.30 -10.72 10.20
N PHE A 61 -11.05 -10.35 10.44
CA PHE A 61 -10.25 -9.53 9.53
C PHE A 61 -10.04 -10.16 8.14
N LEU A 62 -9.88 -11.48 8.08
CA LEU A 62 -9.72 -12.22 6.82
C LEU A 62 -11.03 -12.49 6.08
N THR A 63 -12.17 -12.49 6.77
CA THR A 63 -13.47 -12.87 6.18
C THR A 63 -14.33 -11.66 5.79
N GLU A 64 -14.25 -10.56 6.55
CA GLU A 64 -15.07 -9.37 6.31
C GLU A 64 -14.65 -8.60 5.05
N LYS A 65 -15.62 -8.19 4.24
CA LYS A 65 -15.36 -7.42 3.01
C LYS A 65 -15.01 -5.95 3.29
N ASP A 66 -15.57 -5.38 4.34
CA ASP A 66 -15.36 -3.96 4.69
C ASP A 66 -13.89 -3.64 5.03
N LYS A 67 -13.14 -4.66 5.45
CA LYS A 67 -11.71 -4.56 5.79
C LYS A 67 -10.77 -4.85 4.62
N GLU A 68 -11.28 -4.95 3.41
CA GLU A 68 -10.45 -5.23 2.22
C GLU A 68 -9.40 -4.15 1.96
N LYS A 69 -9.78 -2.87 2.08
CA LYS A 69 -8.84 -1.74 1.92
C LYS A 69 -7.74 -1.77 2.98
N GLU A 70 -8.09 -2.10 4.23
CA GLU A 70 -7.13 -2.24 5.32
C GLU A 70 -6.20 -3.44 5.11
N ARG A 71 -6.70 -4.55 4.54
CA ARG A 71 -5.85 -5.69 4.15
C ARG A 71 -4.88 -5.32 3.04
N GLU A 72 -5.34 -4.57 2.04
CA GLU A 72 -4.48 -4.13 0.94
C GLU A 72 -3.40 -3.16 1.40
N SER A 73 -3.75 -2.20 2.25
CA SER A 73 -2.77 -1.28 2.83
C SER A 73 -1.76 -2.06 3.67
N LEU A 74 -2.21 -2.90 4.61
CA LEU A 74 -1.34 -3.70 5.45
C LEU A 74 -0.43 -4.62 4.64
N LYS A 75 -0.94 -5.23 3.56
CA LYS A 75 -0.13 -6.05 2.64
C LYS A 75 0.95 -5.23 1.94
N LYS A 76 0.66 -3.99 1.52
CA LYS A 76 1.66 -3.09 0.93
C LYS A 76 2.71 -2.69 1.96
N THR A 77 2.29 -2.37 3.18
CA THR A 77 3.21 -2.02 4.27
C THR A 77 4.14 -3.20 4.58
N LEU A 78 3.60 -4.42 4.77
CA LEU A 78 4.40 -5.62 5.04
C LEU A 78 5.38 -5.96 3.91
N LYS A 79 4.97 -5.77 2.64
CA LYS A 79 5.87 -5.91 1.50
C LYS A 79 7.02 -4.90 1.57
N LEU A 80 6.72 -3.63 1.82
CA LEU A 80 7.74 -2.60 1.96
C LEU A 80 8.75 -2.93 3.07
N TRP A 81 8.27 -3.37 4.24
CA TRP A 81 9.13 -3.81 5.34
C TRP A 81 9.98 -5.01 4.94
N SER A 82 9.41 -6.00 4.24
CA SER A 82 10.16 -7.16 3.74
C SER A 82 11.24 -6.75 2.76
N ASP A 83 10.93 -5.86 1.81
CA ASP A 83 11.88 -5.41 0.79
C ASP A 83 13.05 -4.68 1.45
N VAL A 84 12.77 -3.73 2.36
CA VAL A 84 13.78 -2.98 3.11
C VAL A 84 14.68 -3.88 3.95
N LEU A 85 14.10 -4.88 4.64
CA LEU A 85 14.86 -5.82 5.48
C LEU A 85 15.63 -6.86 4.67
N SER A 86 15.20 -7.19 3.44
CA SER A 86 15.87 -8.16 2.58
C SER A 86 17.05 -7.59 1.81
N GLU A 87 17.02 -6.28 1.52
CA GLU A 87 18.04 -5.61 0.70
C GLU A 87 19.29 -5.21 1.48
N ALA A 88 19.25 -5.20 2.82
CA ALA A 88 20.29 -4.58 3.63
C ALA A 88 20.95 -5.53 4.62
N THR A 89 22.28 -5.48 4.67
CA THR A 89 23.13 -6.25 5.59
C THR A 89 23.44 -5.51 6.88
N SER A 90 23.37 -4.17 6.88
CA SER A 90 23.65 -3.31 8.03
C SER A 90 22.56 -2.26 8.24
N ILE A 91 22.37 -1.83 9.49
CA ILE A 91 21.40 -0.79 9.88
C ILE A 91 21.68 0.53 9.16
N THR A 92 22.95 0.88 8.96
CA THR A 92 23.36 2.09 8.22
C THR A 92 22.87 2.06 6.78
N ASP A 93 22.92 0.90 6.15
CA ASP A 93 22.56 0.70 4.75
C ASP A 93 21.04 0.75 4.59
N ILE A 94 20.29 0.21 5.58
CA ILE A 94 18.83 0.35 5.67
C ILE A 94 18.43 1.82 5.65
N VAL A 95 19.08 2.66 6.48
CA VAL A 95 18.74 4.08 6.58
C VAL A 95 19.03 4.79 5.27
N SER A 96 20.21 4.58 4.67
CA SER A 96 20.56 5.20 3.38
C SER A 96 19.58 4.80 2.27
N ASN A 97 19.28 3.49 2.14
CA ASN A 97 18.38 2.99 1.11
C ASN A 97 16.94 3.52 1.29
N CYS A 98 16.47 3.65 2.53
CA CYS A 98 15.19 4.29 2.82
C CYS A 98 15.18 5.77 2.41
N GLU A 99 16.26 6.51 2.69
CA GLU A 99 16.38 7.91 2.27
C GLU A 99 16.41 8.07 0.75
N ASP A 100 17.09 7.17 0.05
CA ASP A 100 17.19 7.21 -1.41
C ASP A 100 15.86 6.86 -2.07
N LYS A 101 15.19 5.78 -1.63
CA LYS A 101 13.82 5.45 -2.07
C LYS A 101 12.84 6.59 -1.79
N ARG A 102 12.98 7.29 -0.66
CA ARG A 102 12.19 8.49 -0.33
C ARG A 102 12.42 9.61 -1.35
N LYS A 103 13.69 9.95 -1.63
CA LYS A 103 14.06 10.99 -2.61
C LYS A 103 13.55 10.66 -4.00
N GLU A 104 13.66 9.39 -4.42
CA GLU A 104 13.16 8.93 -5.72
C GLU A 104 11.63 9.08 -5.82
N ALA A 105 10.90 8.63 -4.79
CA ALA A 105 9.45 8.77 -4.72
C ALA A 105 9.01 10.25 -4.73
N GLU A 106 9.72 11.12 -4.00
CA GLU A 106 9.46 12.56 -3.98
C GLU A 106 9.69 13.20 -5.36
N ASN A 107 10.79 12.85 -6.02
CA ASN A 107 11.10 13.33 -7.37
C ASN A 107 10.05 12.86 -8.39
N LEU A 108 9.60 11.61 -8.29
CA LEU A 108 8.55 11.05 -9.14
C LEU A 108 7.21 11.77 -8.92
N LEU A 109 6.85 12.03 -7.66
CA LEU A 109 5.65 12.79 -7.32
C LEU A 109 5.71 14.22 -7.88
N LYS A 110 6.84 14.93 -7.70
CA LYS A 110 7.04 16.28 -8.26
C LYS A 110 6.89 16.30 -9.77
N LYS A 111 7.46 15.32 -10.48
CA LYS A 111 7.32 15.18 -11.95
C LYS A 111 5.86 14.96 -12.35
N ASN A 112 5.14 14.10 -11.63
CA ASN A 112 3.73 13.84 -11.92
C ASN A 112 2.84 15.06 -11.65
N LEU A 113 3.13 15.83 -10.59
CA LEU A 113 2.45 17.08 -10.30
C LEU A 113 2.73 18.14 -11.36
N SER A 114 3.99 18.31 -11.80
CA SER A 114 4.35 19.21 -12.90
C SER A 114 3.56 18.87 -14.16
N ARG A 115 3.53 17.58 -14.53
CA ARG A 115 2.79 17.10 -15.69
C ARG A 115 1.29 17.39 -15.56
N ALA A 116 0.69 17.16 -14.39
CA ALA A 116 -0.72 17.45 -14.17
C ALA A 116 -1.03 18.96 -14.36
N VAL A 117 -0.19 19.84 -13.80
CA VAL A 117 -0.33 21.29 -13.96
C VAL A 117 -0.16 21.72 -15.42
N GLU A 118 0.85 21.19 -16.11
CA GLU A 118 1.11 21.47 -17.53
C GLU A 118 -0.09 21.11 -18.41
N VAL A 119 -0.71 19.93 -18.19
CA VAL A 119 -1.90 19.50 -18.93
C VAL A 119 -3.09 20.42 -18.67
N THR A 120 -3.26 20.92 -17.44
CA THR A 120 -4.37 21.83 -17.10
C THR A 120 -4.14 23.28 -17.53
N LYS A 121 -2.90 23.67 -17.83
CA LYS A 121 -2.50 25.06 -18.12
C LYS A 121 -3.14 25.62 -19.37
N GLU A 122 -3.25 24.82 -20.43
CA GLU A 122 -3.88 25.26 -21.68
C GLU A 122 -5.37 25.54 -21.45
N LEU A 123 -6.06 24.61 -20.78
CA LEU A 123 -7.47 24.75 -20.43
C LEU A 123 -7.70 26.00 -19.57
N GLU A 124 -6.89 26.20 -18.54
CA GLU A 124 -6.95 27.38 -17.67
C GLU A 124 -6.75 28.68 -18.47
N THR A 125 -5.77 28.72 -19.38
CA THR A 125 -5.47 29.90 -20.20
C THR A 125 -6.65 30.25 -21.10
N ASN A 126 -7.27 29.24 -21.71
CA ASN A 126 -8.44 29.43 -22.56
C ASN A 126 -9.64 29.98 -21.77
N TYR A 127 -9.94 29.42 -20.60
CA TYR A 127 -11.02 29.93 -19.73
C TYR A 127 -10.73 31.33 -19.19
N ARG A 128 -9.48 31.63 -18.78
CA ARG A 128 -9.07 32.97 -18.37
C ARG A 128 -9.24 33.98 -19.50
N THR A 129 -8.90 33.59 -20.73
CA THR A 129 -9.04 34.46 -21.91
C THR A 129 -10.50 34.78 -22.19
N ILE A 130 -11.39 33.78 -22.12
CA ILE A 130 -12.84 33.98 -22.28
C ILE A 130 -13.38 34.88 -21.16
N ALA A 131 -12.99 34.64 -19.90
CA ALA A 131 -13.40 35.46 -18.77
C ALA A 131 -12.96 36.92 -18.92
N LEU A 132 -11.72 37.16 -19.36
CA LEU A 132 -11.21 38.51 -19.66
C LEU A 132 -11.94 39.16 -20.83
N PHE A 133 -12.29 38.42 -21.88
CA PHE A 133 -13.09 38.96 -22.99
C PHE A 133 -14.44 39.49 -22.51
N TYR A 134 -15.18 38.73 -21.71
CA TYR A 134 -16.47 39.17 -21.19
C TYR A 134 -16.34 40.35 -20.23
N LYS A 135 -15.35 40.31 -19.34
CA LYS A 135 -15.07 41.44 -18.43
C LYS A 135 -14.78 42.72 -19.21
N ASN A 136 -13.86 42.66 -20.18
CA ASN A 136 -13.48 43.80 -21.00
C ASN A 136 -14.63 44.33 -21.87
N ARG A 137 -15.57 43.46 -22.28
CA ARG A 137 -16.73 43.85 -23.08
C ARG A 137 -17.83 44.52 -22.24
N VAL A 138 -17.98 44.14 -20.98
CA VAL A 138 -18.93 44.77 -20.05
C VAL A 138 -18.41 46.12 -19.56
N ASP A 139 -17.10 46.26 -19.36
CA ASP A 139 -16.45 47.49 -18.90
C ASP A 139 -16.27 48.56 -20.01
N CYS A 140 -16.59 48.24 -21.27
CA CYS A 140 -16.60 49.20 -22.38
C CYS A 140 -18.04 49.67 -22.67
N PRO A 141 -18.52 50.77 -22.06
CA PRO A 141 -19.77 51.38 -22.49
C PRO A 141 -19.57 51.90 -23.92
N ALA A 142 -20.48 51.51 -24.83
CA ALA A 142 -20.51 52.03 -26.19
C ALA A 142 -20.49 53.57 -26.14
N ARG A 143 -19.38 54.17 -26.59
CA ARG A 143 -19.32 55.61 -26.86
C ARG A 143 -20.18 55.85 -28.09
N ASN A 144 -21.42 56.29 -27.84
CA ASN A 144 -22.29 56.91 -28.84
C ASN A 144 -21.76 58.30 -29.23
#